data_AF-A0A7C3HLI8-F1
#
_entry.id   AF-A0A7C3HLI8-F1
#
_cell.length_a   1.000
_cell.length_b   1.000
_cell.length_c   1.000
_cell.angle_alpha   90.00
_cell.angle_beta   90.00
_cell.angle_gamma   90.00
#
_symmetry.space_group_name_H-M   'P 1'
#
loop_
_entity.id
_entity.type
_entity.pdbx_description
1 polymer ?
#
loop_
_entity_poly.entity_id
_entity_poly.type
_entity_poly.pdbx_seq_one_letter_code
_entity_poly.pdbx_strand_id
1 'polypeptide(L)' 'MKVLVAPNALKGCLSAKEASNAIEAGILRALPAAEIVKLPIADGGDGWAAALQDGLNTEAKTCRVKDPLGKLIDA' A
#
# COMPACT_ATOMS: atom_id res chain seq x y z
N MET A 1 -5.73 23.97 0.52
CA MET A 1 -6.68 22.84 0.32
C MET A 1 -6.01 21.59 0.86
N LYS A 2 -6.73 20.76 1.60
CA LYS A 2 -6.21 19.50 2.14
C LYS A 2 -6.84 18.33 1.39
N VAL A 3 -6.02 17.39 0.91
CA VAL A 3 -6.42 16.26 0.08
C VAL A 3 -6.00 14.96 0.74
N LEU A 4 -6.97 14.05 0.93
CA LEU A 4 -6.71 12.67 1.32
C LEU A 4 -6.58 11.81 0.05
N VAL A 5 -5.43 11.17 -0.11
CA VAL A 5 -5.14 10.22 -1.19
C VAL A 5 -5.22 8.82 -0.60
N ALA A 6 -6.34 8.14 -0.83
CA ALA A 6 -6.61 6.79 -0.32
C ALA A 6 -6.96 5.78 -1.42
N PRO A 7 -6.05 5.51 -2.38
CA PRO A 7 -6.28 4.54 -3.45
C PRO A 7 -6.08 3.10 -2.96
N ASN A 8 -6.71 2.17 -3.69
CA ASN A 8 -6.34 0.76 -3.69
C ASN A 8 -5.34 0.47 -4.82
N ALA A 9 -4.74 -0.71 -4.84
CA ALA A 9 -3.84 -1.16 -5.89
C ALA A 9 -4.55 -1.24 -7.25
N LEU A 10 -3.83 -0.87 -8.30
CA LEU A 10 -4.22 -1.15 -9.68
C LEU A 10 -3.65 -2.53 -10.01
N LYS A 11 -4.50 -3.57 -9.89
CA LYS A 11 -4.08 -4.98 -9.99
C LYS A 11 -3.24 -5.25 -11.24
N GLY A 12 -2.04 -5.81 -11.03
CA GLY A 12 -1.08 -6.11 -12.09
C GLY A 12 -0.33 -4.90 -12.66
N CYS A 13 -0.48 -3.72 -12.07
CA CYS A 13 0.14 -2.48 -12.54
C CYS A 13 0.86 -1.72 -11.42
N LEU A 14 0.11 -1.16 -10.46
CA LEU A 14 0.66 -0.36 -9.35
C LEU A 14 0.12 -0.88 -8.02
N SER A 15 1.00 -1.00 -7.02
CA SER A 15 0.59 -1.09 -5.63
C SER A 15 -0.19 0.16 -5.19
N ALA A 16 -0.96 0.06 -4.11
CA ALA A 16 -1.67 1.21 -3.54
C ALA A 16 -0.71 2.35 -3.16
N LYS A 17 0.51 2.01 -2.72
CA LYS A 17 1.57 2.97 -2.39
C LYS A 17 2.08 3.71 -3.63
N GLU A 18 2.38 2.98 -4.71
CA GLU A 18 2.82 3.58 -5.98
C GLU A 18 1.72 4.45 -6.59
N ALA A 19 0.47 3.99 -6.56
CA ALA A 19 -0.69 4.78 -6.99
C ALA A 19 -0.81 6.08 -6.17
N SER A 20 -0.63 6.01 -4.86
CA SER A 20 -0.67 7.19 -3.98
C SER A 20 0.41 8.21 -4.33
N ASN A 21 1.64 7.75 -4.61
CA ASN A 21 2.75 8.62 -5.01
C ASN A 21 2.52 9.27 -6.38
N ALA A 22 1.96 8.52 -7.33
CA ALA A 22 1.65 9.04 -8.66
C ALA A 22 0.53 10.11 -8.60
N ILE A 23 -0.50 9.88 -7.78
CA ILE A 23 -1.59 10.83 -7.57
C ILE A 23 -1.08 12.10 -6.88
N GLU A 24 -0.28 11.98 -5.82
CA GLU A 24 0.36 13.10 -5.13
C GLU A 24 1.17 13.96 -6.11
N ALA A 25 2.01 13.33 -6.93
CA ALA A 25 2.80 14.04 -7.94
C ALA A 25 1.90 14.79 -8.94
N GLY A 26 0.76 14.22 -9.34
CA GLY A 26 -0.22 14.87 -10.19
C GLY A 26 -0.87 16.09 -9.52
N ILE A 27 -1.29 15.95 -8.26
CA ILE A 27 -1.90 17.02 -7.48
C ILE A 27 -0.92 18.17 -7.31
N LEU A 28 0.33 17.91 -6.91
CA LEU A 28 1.32 18.96 -6.66
C LEU A 28 1.75 19.69 -7.94
N ARG A 29 1.66 19.05 -9.12
CA ARG A 29 1.85 19.76 -10.40
C ARG A 29 0.74 20.78 -10.68
N ALA A 30 -0.51 20.47 -10.35
CA ALA A 30 -1.65 21.34 -10.60
C ALA A 30 -1.91 22.34 -9.45
N LEU A 31 -1.62 21.94 -8.22
CA LEU A 31 -1.85 22.70 -6.99
C LEU A 31 -0.65 22.53 -6.04
N PRO A 32 0.45 23.29 -6.24
CA PRO A 32 1.69 23.12 -5.47
C PRO A 32 1.56 23.34 -3.96
N ALA A 33 0.56 24.10 -3.53
CA ALA A 33 0.29 24.41 -2.12
C ALA A 33 -0.75 23.45 -1.48
N ALA A 34 -1.08 22.33 -2.12
CA ALA A 34 -1.96 21.34 -1.53
C ALA A 34 -1.27 20.65 -0.34
N GLU A 35 -1.98 20.51 0.77
CA GLU A 35 -1.58 19.62 1.87
C GLU A 35 -2.10 18.23 1.56
N ILE A 36 -1.22 17.24 1.44
CA ILE A 36 -1.58 15.89 1.01
C ILE A 36 -1.34 14.91 2.17
N VAL A 37 -2.37 14.11 2.47
CA VAL A 37 -2.27 12.97 3.38
C VAL A 37 -2.46 11.71 2.55
N LYS A 38 -1.50 10.79 2.59
CA LYS A 38 -1.59 9.50 1.89
C LYS A 38 -2.00 8.41 2.87
N LEU A 39 -3.04 7.66 2.52
CA LEU A 39 -3.52 6.51 3.28
C LEU A 39 -3.88 5.39 2.29
N PRO A 40 -2.89 4.68 1.73
CA PRO A 40 -3.16 3.55 0.83
C PRO A 40 -4.07 2.54 1.53
N ILE A 41 -5.09 2.06 0.83
CA ILE A 41 -6.05 1.10 1.37
C ILE A 41 -5.97 -0.23 0.63
N ALA A 42 -6.51 -1.27 1.27
CA ALA A 42 -6.73 -2.58 0.67
C ALA A 42 -8.07 -3.14 1.18
N ASP A 43 -8.59 -4.18 0.55
CA ASP A 43 -9.90 -4.79 0.83
C ASP A 43 -9.81 -6.22 1.40
N GLY A 44 -8.60 -6.65 1.75
CA GLY A 44 -8.29 -8.00 2.23
C GLY A 44 -7.63 -8.89 1.17
N GLY A 45 -7.52 -8.42 -0.07
CA GLY A 45 -6.77 -9.10 -1.13
C GLY A 45 -5.26 -8.87 -1.08
N ASP A 46 -4.62 -9.03 -2.24
CA ASP A 46 -3.18 -8.85 -2.43
C ASP A 46 -2.73 -7.45 -1.96
N GLY A 47 -1.64 -7.40 -1.18
CA GLY A 47 -1.10 -6.15 -0.65
C GLY A 47 -1.77 -5.66 0.64
N TRP A 48 -2.78 -6.35 1.18
CA TRP A 48 -3.40 -6.02 2.48
C TRP A 48 -2.39 -5.93 3.63
N ALA A 49 -1.49 -6.91 3.74
CA ALA A 49 -0.46 -6.90 4.78
C ALA A 49 0.49 -5.69 4.68
N ALA A 50 0.81 -5.24 3.46
CA ALA A 50 1.64 -4.06 3.24
C ALA A 50 0.88 -2.77 3.58
N ALA A 51 -0.41 -2.68 3.23
CA ALA A 51 -1.26 -1.55 3.61
C ALA A 51 -1.40 -1.41 5.13
N LEU A 52 -1.53 -2.53 5.86
CA LEU A 52 -1.54 -2.52 7.32
C LEU A 52 -0.20 -2.09 7.92
N GLN A 53 0.93 -2.57 7.38
CA GLN A 53 2.26 -2.16 7.85
C GLN A 53 2.47 -0.66 7.70
N ASP A 54 2.17 -0.10 6.54
CA ASP A 54 2.28 1.34 6.28
C ASP A 54 1.31 2.15 7.15
N GLY A 55 0.08 1.67 7.36
CA GLY A 55 -0.94 2.39 8.14
C GLY A 55 -0.79 2.30 9.66
N LEU A 56 -0.23 1.22 10.18
CA LEU A 56 -0.06 0.97 11.63
C LEU A 56 1.40 1.13 12.11
N ASN A 57 2.34 1.42 11.20
CA ASN A 57 3.76 1.50 11.48
C ASN A 57 4.29 0.22 12.17
N THR A 58 3.97 -0.92 11.58
CA THR A 58 4.37 -2.24 12.08
C THR A 58 5.42 -2.89 11.19
N GLU A 59 6.14 -3.87 11.74
CA GLU A 59 7.15 -4.63 11.02
C GLU A 59 6.60 -5.97 10.55
N ALA A 60 6.96 -6.37 9.32
CA ALA A 60 6.81 -7.75 8.90
C ALA A 60 7.73 -8.68 9.71
N LYS A 61 7.23 -9.86 10.08
CA LYS A 61 8.02 -10.94 10.67
C LYS A 61 7.86 -12.18 9.81
N THR A 62 9.00 -12.70 9.34
CA THR A 62 9.04 -13.92 8.55
C THR A 62 9.16 -15.13 9.47
N CYS A 63 8.45 -16.20 9.15
CA CYS A 63 8.52 -17.48 9.87
C CYS A 63 8.48 -18.68 8.92
N ARG A 64 9.06 -19.81 9.36
CA ARG A 64 8.97 -21.06 8.61
C ARG A 64 7.63 -21.75 8.84
N VAL A 65 6.88 -21.91 7.76
CA VAL A 65 5.56 -22.57 7.75
C VAL A 65 5.51 -23.66 6.68
N LYS A 66 4.49 -24.52 6.76
CA LYS A 66 4.22 -25.50 5.70
C LYS A 66 3.31 -24.87 4.64
N ASP A 67 3.70 -25.01 3.38
CA ASP A 67 2.86 -24.67 2.25
C ASP A 67 1.70 -25.69 2.07
N PRO A 68 0.79 -25.50 1.10
CA PRO A 68 -0.32 -26.44 0.86
C PRO A 68 0.10 -27.87 0.50
N LEU A 69 1.36 -28.10 0.10
CA LEU A 69 1.92 -29.41 -0.22
C LEU A 69 2.77 -29.98 0.93
N GLY A 70 2.82 -29.30 2.07
CA GLY A 70 3.56 -29.71 3.25
C GLY A 70 5.06 -29.37 3.24
N LYS A 71 5.56 -28.66 2.23
CA LYS A 71 6.96 -28.22 2.16
C LYS A 71 7.16 -27.00 3.05
N LEU A 72 8.30 -26.94 3.73
CA LEU A 72 8.67 -25.78 4.53
C LEU A 72 9.08 -24.60 3.63
N ILE A 73 8.44 -23.45 3.84
CA ILE A 73 8.71 -22.18 3.17
C ILE A 73 8.86 -21.06 4.21
N ASP A 74 9.50 -19.97 3.82
CA ASP A 74 9.49 -18.71 4.57
C ASP A 74 8.25 -17.88 4.14
N ALA A 75 7.47 -17.42 5.10
CA ALA A 75 6.29 -16.57 4.90
C ALA A 75 6.28 -15.39 5.87
#